data_AF-A0A5E4GK31-F1
#
_entry.id   AF-A0A5E4GK31-F1
#
_cell.length_a   1.000
_cell.length_b   1.000
_cell.length_c   1.000
_cell.angle_alpha   90.00
_cell.angle_beta   90.00
_cell.angle_gamma   90.00
#
_symmetry.space_group_name_H-M   'P 1'
#
loop_
_entity.id
_entity.type
_entity.pdbx_description
1 polymer ?
#
loop_
_entity_poly.entity_id
_entity_poly.type
_entity_poly.pdbx_seq_one_letter_code
_entity_poly.pdbx_strand_id
1 'polypeptide(L)'
;MKSKGMVLPVFYNVDPSDVRKQSGSFAGAFAEHEKRFREDIEKVKRWRAALTEVANLSGLDSKNECERKLIEKIVEWVWGKVLAHSIC
;
A
#
# COMPACT_ATOMS: atom_id res chain seq x y z
N MET A 1 -13.84 -0.56 10.25
CA MET A 1 -13.87 0.91 10.12
C MET A 1 -13.04 1.30 8.93
N LYS A 2 -13.62 1.97 7.92
CA LYS A 2 -12.83 2.52 6.81
C LYS A 2 -12.36 3.92 7.20
N SER A 3 -11.09 4.06 7.54
CA SER A 3 -10.45 5.36 7.75
C SER A 3 -10.20 6.02 6.39
N LYS A 4 -11.25 6.55 5.76
CA LYS A 4 -11.12 7.34 4.54
C LYS A 4 -10.17 8.51 4.83
N GLY A 5 -8.95 8.42 4.31
CA GLY A 5 -7.94 9.48 4.38
C GLY A 5 -6.87 9.40 5.47
N MET A 6 -6.69 8.27 6.17
CA MET A 6 -5.53 8.05 7.07
C MET A 6 -4.38 7.24 6.43
N VAL A 7 -4.63 6.57 5.30
CA VAL A 7 -3.63 5.76 4.62
C VAL A 7 -3.34 6.38 3.27
N LEU A 8 -2.05 6.59 2.96
CA LEU A 8 -1.55 7.01 1.65
C LEU A 8 -0.67 5.90 1.08
N PRO A 9 -1.17 5.12 0.10
CA PRO A 9 -0.32 4.18 -0.63
C PRO A 9 0.75 4.93 -1.43
N VAL A 10 2.00 4.47 -1.33
CA VAL A 10 3.12 4.91 -2.17
C VAL A 10 3.62 3.69 -2.95
N PHE A 11 3.43 3.70 -4.26
CA PHE A 11 3.86 2.65 -5.16
C PHE A 11 5.25 2.98 -5.70
N TYR A 12 6.29 2.40 -5.08
CA TYR A 12 7.68 2.69 -5.41
C TYR A 12 8.27 1.62 -6.34
N ASN A 13 8.55 2.01 -7.58
CA ASN A 13 9.08 1.15 -8.64
C ASN A 13 8.31 -0.18 -8.82
N VAL A 14 7.01 -0.15 -8.61
CA VAL A 14 6.08 -1.27 -8.81
C VAL A 14 4.89 -0.79 -9.63
N ASP A 15 4.22 -1.71 -10.33
CA ASP A 15 2.92 -1.41 -10.92
C ASP A 15 1.82 -1.52 -9.84
N PRO A 16 1.00 -0.49 -9.60
CA PRO A 16 -0.10 -0.56 -8.64
C PRO A 16 -1.07 -1.73 -8.91
N SER A 17 -1.22 -2.13 -10.17
CA SER A 17 -2.08 -3.27 -10.55
C SER A 17 -1.49 -4.61 -10.11
N ASP A 18 -0.15 -4.76 -10.13
CA ASP A 18 0.53 -5.95 -9.60
C ASP A 18 0.35 -6.07 -8.09
N VAL A 19 0.40 -4.96 -7.35
CA VAL A 19 0.09 -4.94 -5.91
C VAL A 19 -1.37 -5.30 -5.66
N ARG A 20 -2.30 -4.72 -6.43
CA ARG A 20 -3.75 -4.91 -6.27
C ARG A 20 -4.21 -6.32 -6.58
N LYS A 21 -3.67 -6.94 -7.62
CA LYS A 21 -4.02 -8.30 -8.05
C LYS A 21 -3.08 -9.37 -7.48
N GLN A 22 -2.03 -8.94 -6.79
CA GLN A 22 -0.92 -9.80 -6.35
C GLN A 22 -0.35 -10.62 -7.52
N SER A 23 -0.12 -9.97 -8.67
CA SER A 23 0.52 -10.54 -9.87
C SER A 23 2.01 -10.19 -9.94
N GLY A 24 2.71 -10.63 -10.99
CA GLY A 24 4.15 -10.42 -11.13
C GLY A 24 4.94 -11.05 -9.99
N SER A 25 5.89 -10.31 -9.41
CA SER A 25 6.70 -10.79 -8.29
C SER A 25 5.89 -11.11 -7.03
N PHE A 26 4.76 -10.42 -6.82
CA PHE A 26 3.88 -10.68 -5.68
C PHE A 26 3.23 -12.06 -5.73
N ALA A 27 2.93 -12.57 -6.94
CA ALA A 27 2.36 -13.91 -7.09
C ALA A 27 3.30 -15.00 -6.55
N GLY A 28 4.59 -14.91 -6.89
CA GLY A 28 5.63 -15.82 -6.42
C GLY A 28 5.82 -15.74 -4.90
N ALA A 29 5.91 -14.53 -4.35
CA ALA A 29 6.05 -14.30 -2.91
C ALA A 29 4.85 -14.86 -2.12
N PHE A 30 3.62 -14.65 -2.62
CA PHE A 30 2.44 -15.21 -1.97
C PHE A 30 2.39 -16.73 -2.06
N ALA A 31 2.77 -17.35 -3.18
CA ALA A 31 2.85 -18.80 -3.28
C ALA A 31 3.86 -19.40 -2.28
N GLU A 32 4.99 -18.73 -2.05
CA GLU A 32 5.96 -19.13 -1.02
C GLU A 32 5.36 -18.98 0.39
N HIS A 33 4.67 -17.87 0.67
CA HIS A 33 4.01 -17.65 1.95
C HIS A 33 2.89 -18.66 2.22
N GLU A 34 2.10 -19.05 1.21
CA GLU A 34 1.07 -20.09 1.35
C GLU A 34 1.68 -21.45 1.73
N LYS A 35 2.85 -21.80 1.17
CA LYS A 35 3.60 -23.01 1.58
C LYS A 35 4.14 -22.89 3.00
N ARG A 36 4.74 -21.75 3.34
CA ARG A 36 5.38 -21.50 4.65
C ARG A 36 4.36 -21.44 5.79
N PHE A 37 3.18 -20.87 5.54
CA PHE A 37 2.11 -20.68 6.52
C PHE A 37 0.92 -21.60 6.25
N ARG A 38 1.17 -22.83 5.77
CA ARG A 38 0.12 -23.82 5.45
C ARG A 38 -0.83 -24.13 6.60
N GLU A 39 -0.35 -24.04 7.84
CA GLU A 39 -1.13 -24.26 9.08
C GLU A 39 -1.91 -23.01 9.52
N ASP A 40 -1.61 -21.83 8.95
CA ASP A 40 -2.29 -20.55 9.21
C ASP A 40 -2.57 -19.84 7.88
N ILE A 41 -3.29 -20.52 6.99
CA ILE A 41 -3.60 -19.98 5.65
C ILE A 41 -4.45 -18.70 5.72
N GLU A 42 -5.24 -18.55 6.78
CA GLU A 42 -6.06 -17.36 7.03
C GLU A 42 -5.20 -16.10 7.28
N LYS A 43 -3.98 -16.24 7.80
CA LYS A 43 -3.02 -15.13 7.85
C LYS A 43 -2.63 -14.65 6.46
N VAL A 44 -2.35 -15.57 5.53
CA VAL A 44 -1.97 -15.20 4.16
C VAL A 44 -3.15 -14.58 3.41
N LYS A 45 -4.37 -15.10 3.59
CA LYS A 45 -5.59 -14.49 3.05
C LYS A 45 -5.81 -13.06 3.56
N ARG A 46 -5.59 -12.81 4.86
CA ARG A 46 -5.67 -11.46 5.44
C ARG A 46 -4.66 -10.50 4.82
N TRP A 47 -3.43 -10.95 4.53
CA TRP A 47 -2.43 -10.13 3.83
C TRP A 47 -2.83 -9.80 2.39
N ARG A 48 -3.36 -10.79 1.63
CA ARG A 48 -3.89 -10.56 0.28
C ARG A 48 -5.01 -9.52 0.29
N ALA A 49 -5.96 -9.67 1.22
CA ALA A 49 -7.07 -8.74 1.39
C ALA A 49 -6.58 -7.32 1.74
N ALA A 50 -5.63 -7.18 2.66
CA ALA A 50 -5.06 -5.89 3.06
C ALA A 50 -4.33 -5.19 1.91
N LEU A 51 -3.49 -5.91 1.14
CA LEU A 51 -2.82 -5.33 -0.03
C LEU A 51 -3.83 -4.91 -1.11
N THR A 52 -4.86 -5.73 -1.34
CA THR A 52 -5.94 -5.37 -2.28
C THR A 52 -6.68 -4.13 -1.82
N GLU A 53 -7.01 -4.01 -0.54
CA GLU A 53 -7.73 -2.86 0.01
C GLU A 53 -6.89 -1.57 -0.12
N VAL A 54 -5.62 -1.60 0.29
CA VAL A 54 -4.73 -0.44 0.22
C VAL A 54 -4.44 -0.04 -1.23
N ALA A 55 -4.22 -1.00 -2.13
CA ALA A 55 -3.94 -0.72 -3.55
C ALA A 55 -5.17 -0.22 -4.35
N ASN A 56 -6.36 -0.26 -3.75
CA ASN A 56 -7.58 0.35 -4.30
C ASN A 56 -7.79 1.81 -3.83
N LEU A 57 -6.99 2.30 -2.88
CA LEU A 57 -7.01 3.70 -2.47
C LEU A 57 -6.25 4.56 -3.49
N SER A 58 -6.58 5.85 -3.53
CA SER A 58 -5.77 6.85 -4.25
C SER A 58 -4.41 6.97 -3.57
N GLY A 59 -3.34 6.88 -4.36
CA GLY A 59 -1.96 6.89 -3.87
C GLY A 59 -1.00 7.62 -4.81
N LEU A 60 0.27 7.63 -4.44
CA LEU A 60 1.35 8.21 -5.25
C LEU A 60 2.11 7.10 -5.97
N ASP A 61 2.41 7.31 -7.25
CA ASP A 61 3.20 6.38 -8.07
C ASP A 61 4.54 7.02 -8.41
N SER A 62 5.64 6.35 -8.05
CA SER A 62 7.00 6.86 -8.29
C SER A 62 7.36 6.93 -9.77
N LYS A 63 6.63 6.25 -10.66
CA LYS A 63 6.89 6.32 -12.11
C LYS A 63 6.43 7.64 -12.73
N ASN A 64 5.55 8.38 -12.04
CA ASN A 64 4.98 9.63 -12.55
C ASN A 64 5.75 10.87 -12.10
N GLU A 65 6.70 10.74 -11.17
CA GLU A 65 7.39 11.86 -10.52
C GLU A 65 8.85 11.52 -10.27
N CYS A 66 9.74 12.54 -10.20
CA CYS A 66 11.08 12.30 -9.65
C CYS A 66 11.02 12.12 -8.13
N GLU A 67 12.00 11.41 -7.58
CA GLU A 67 12.02 11.03 -6.16
C GLU A 67 11.90 12.24 -5.21
N ARG A 68 12.55 13.36 -5.54
CA ARG A 68 12.43 14.61 -4.76
C ARG A 68 10.98 15.07 -4.64
N LYS A 69 10.26 15.17 -5.77
CA LYS A 69 8.86 15.61 -5.80
C LYS A 69 7.94 14.60 -5.11
N LEU A 70 8.24 13.30 -5.23
CA LEU A 70 7.50 12.27 -4.52
C LEU A 70 7.61 12.46 -3.00
N ILE A 71 8.83 12.69 -2.49
CA ILE A 71 9.08 12.94 -1.07
C ILE A 71 8.38 14.23 -0.61
N GLU A 72 8.49 15.31 -1.37
CA GLU A 72 7.80 16.58 -1.08
C GLU A 72 6.28 16.36 -0.90
N LYS A 73 5.64 15.65 -1.83
CA LYS A 73 4.21 15.31 -1.75
C LYS A 73 3.87 14.44 -0.53
N ILE A 74 4.73 13.50 -0.17
CA ILE A 74 4.54 12.67 1.04
C ILE A 74 4.61 13.55 2.30
N VAL A 75 5.61 14.43 2.40
CA VAL A 75 5.78 15.34 3.54
C VAL A 75 4.58 16.28 3.67
N GLU A 76 4.15 16.90 2.57
CA GLU A 76 2.97 17.77 2.53
C GLU A 76 1.70 17.05 2.98
N TRP A 77 1.49 15.81 2.49
CA TRP A 77 0.33 15.01 2.87
C TRP A 77 0.35 14.68 4.37
N VAL A 78 1.48 14.22 4.91
CA VAL A 78 1.62 13.89 6.34
C VAL A 78 1.42 15.13 7.20
N TRP A 79 2.04 16.25 6.82
CA TRP A 79 1.94 17.52 7.52
C TRP A 79 0.48 17.99 7.62
N GLY A 80 -0.25 17.95 6.51
CA GLY A 80 -1.68 18.29 6.49
C GLY A 80 -2.53 17.39 7.39
N LYS A 81 -2.15 16.11 7.54
CA LYS A 81 -2.86 15.16 8.43
C LYS A 81 -2.56 15.39 9.90
N VAL A 82 -1.29 15.63 10.25
CA VAL A 82 -0.87 15.87 11.63
C VAL A 82 -1.45 17.17 12.16
N LEU A 83 -1.40 18.25 11.36
CA LEU A 83 -1.98 19.53 11.76
C LEU A 83 -3.50 19.48 11.93
N ALA A 84 -4.21 18.77 11.05
CA ALA A 84 -5.66 18.60 11.17
C ALA A 84 -6.08 17.82 12.43
N HIS A 85 -5.20 16.98 12.98
CA HIS A 85 -5.43 16.27 14.25
C HIS A 85 -4.99 17.05 15.50
N SER A 86 -4.20 18.11 15.35
CA SER A 86 -3.65 18.90 16.47
C SER A 86 -4.51 20.12 16.82
N ILE A 87 -5.62 20.35 16.08
CA ILE A 87 -6.54 21.48 16.26
C ILE A 87 -7.90 20.99 16.86
N CYS A 88 -7.98 19.73 17.30
CA CYS A 88 -9.10 19.21 18.08
C CYS A 88 -8.74 19.11 19.57
#